data_AF-A0A820ABX5-F1
#
_entry.id   AF-A0A820ABX5-F1
#
_cell.length_a   1.000
_cell.length_b   1.000
_cell.length_c   1.000
_cell.angle_alpha   90.00
_cell.angle_beta   90.00
_cell.angle_gamma   90.00
#
_symmetry.space_group_name_H-M   'P 1'
#
loop_
_entity.id
_entity.type
_entity.pdbx_description
1 polymer ?
#
loop_
_entity_poly.entity_id
_entity_poly.type
_entity_poly.pdbx_seq_one_letter_code
_entity_poly.pdbx_strand_id
1 'polypeptide(L)'
;MKEHIESKTDPRCYAGVCDYQLSKYDVSCLPLDEDIITRLIALVTTERRPQCPQCLFYIEFQTMTAFQQHAMSCDADDMAPCEYCQCLYRFYQLDEHSRYCRNISEQQRQQAFIDFILSKLKYPFTPIQVRFYIERQRQNRRVLDPHKMVDVLAEFGAFSHNVEKDKFPLEVPTLDCGVCLESCSYDDIFVFGCKDAHKLCYNCFERSCTTKMDSNEVLTCGICNYQLQDGEINQLRVSRDQKRKFHEYQIQKTFNNFVNNARGLIKCPNRDCKWVVEARNPNERFRVVCRSCTNEFCSICNQQYHYRTTCQQVTQITQRWFVWCNTERGNYWRVRAQQDATYRAQLDDYERQLAANTQRNEELRHRYNNLKADEDFKAQNCRLCPYCKRVVQHMGGCSSMVCGRNYHGGDQQSGCGKNFNWDEAQPYVPITNTPVEQIKNDLPRPENKQRVVHADIRCDGCHNDVEGILFSCIHCPSLIYCEKCEQRCTLAHSEELRQQKKQQHVFQLITTPEVLYTRRRR
;
A
#
# COMPACT_ATOMS: atom_id res chain seq x y z
N MET A 1 61.22 -16.01 22.91
CA MET A 1 61.09 -14.60 22.45
C MET A 1 61.01 -14.47 20.93
N LYS A 2 62.02 -14.90 20.14
CA LYS A 2 61.92 -14.88 18.65
C LYS A 2 60.67 -15.62 18.14
N GLU A 3 60.36 -16.78 18.72
CA GLU A 3 59.13 -17.53 18.43
C GLU A 3 57.85 -16.72 18.66
N HIS A 4 57.79 -15.87 19.71
CA HIS A 4 56.64 -14.99 19.94
C HIS A 4 56.53 -13.91 18.86
N ILE A 5 57.66 -13.38 18.40
CA ILE A 5 57.69 -12.41 17.30
C ILE A 5 57.20 -13.04 15.99
N GLU A 6 57.69 -14.24 15.68
CA GLU A 6 57.36 -14.95 14.45
C GLU A 6 55.91 -15.42 14.43
N SER A 7 55.42 -15.95 15.56
CA SER A 7 54.03 -16.37 15.73
C SER A 7 53.06 -15.23 16.00
N LYS A 8 53.56 -13.99 16.19
CA LYS A 8 52.78 -12.81 16.62
C LYS A 8 51.92 -13.09 17.86
N THR A 9 52.46 -13.87 18.79
CA THR A 9 51.80 -14.19 20.06
C THR A 9 52.35 -13.30 21.16
N ASP A 10 51.54 -13.08 22.20
CA ASP A 10 51.98 -12.33 23.37
C ASP A 10 53.22 -12.96 24.00
N PRO A 11 54.25 -12.16 24.34
CA PRO A 11 55.45 -12.71 24.97
C PRO A 11 55.10 -13.18 26.39
N ARG A 12 55.40 -14.44 26.67
CA ARG A 12 55.18 -15.07 27.98
C ARG A 12 56.52 -15.55 28.56
N CYS A 13 56.55 -15.71 29.87
CA CYS A 13 57.58 -16.50 30.54
C CYS A 13 57.57 -17.94 29.98
N TYR A 14 58.64 -18.69 30.19
CA TYR A 14 58.89 -19.96 29.51
C TYR A 14 57.66 -20.90 29.54
N ALA A 15 57.15 -21.21 28.34
CA ALA A 15 55.97 -22.03 28.16
C ALA A 15 56.24 -23.45 28.69
N GLY A 16 55.50 -23.83 29.75
CA GLY A 16 55.65 -25.11 30.45
C GLY A 16 56.08 -25.00 31.91
N VAL A 17 56.52 -23.82 32.37
CA VAL A 17 56.90 -23.57 33.77
C VAL A 17 56.16 -22.37 34.36
N CYS A 18 55.93 -21.32 33.57
CA CYS A 18 55.27 -20.12 34.06
C CYS A 18 54.47 -19.44 32.94
N ASP A 19 53.17 -19.26 33.17
CA ASP A 19 52.26 -18.71 32.18
C ASP A 19 52.21 -17.17 32.23
N TYR A 20 53.15 -16.56 32.95
CA TYR A 20 53.20 -15.12 33.17
C TYR A 20 53.43 -14.39 31.84
N GLN A 21 52.40 -13.73 31.35
CA GLN A 21 52.49 -12.85 30.19
C GLN A 21 53.26 -11.59 30.59
N LEU A 22 54.33 -11.30 29.84
CA LEU A 22 55.26 -10.22 30.12
C LEU A 22 54.58 -8.86 29.86
N SER A 23 54.80 -7.90 30.75
CA SER A 23 54.45 -6.50 30.52
C SER A 23 55.44 -5.85 29.55
N LYS A 24 55.07 -4.67 29.03
CA LYS A 24 55.99 -3.87 28.21
C LYS A 24 57.29 -3.55 28.96
N TYR A 25 57.19 -3.36 30.28
CA TYR A 25 58.33 -3.17 31.17
C TYR A 25 59.19 -4.44 31.26
N ASP A 26 58.58 -5.59 31.53
CA ASP A 26 59.31 -6.86 31.64
C ASP A 26 60.09 -7.16 30.36
N VAL A 27 59.50 -6.90 29.19
CA VAL A 27 60.15 -7.06 27.87
C VAL A 27 61.32 -6.09 27.67
N SER A 28 61.19 -4.85 28.14
CA SER A 28 62.24 -3.83 27.97
C SER A 28 63.41 -3.98 28.96
N CYS A 29 63.22 -4.75 30.04
CA CYS A 29 64.30 -5.13 30.94
C CYS A 29 65.05 -6.39 30.49
N LEU A 30 64.65 -7.06 29.41
CA LEU A 30 65.36 -8.23 28.91
C LEU A 30 66.71 -7.82 28.29
N PRO A 31 67.79 -8.60 28.50
CA PRO A 31 69.09 -8.35 27.88
C PRO A 31 69.08 -8.76 26.40
N LEU A 32 68.30 -8.06 25.57
CA LEU A 32 68.11 -8.30 24.14
C LEU A 32 68.42 -7.04 23.33
N ASP A 33 68.65 -7.21 22.03
CA ASP A 33 68.85 -6.08 21.11
C ASP A 33 67.59 -5.18 21.03
N GLU A 34 67.80 -3.87 20.86
CA GLU A 34 66.75 -2.84 20.90
C GLU A 34 65.66 -3.05 19.83
N ASP A 35 66.04 -3.55 18.64
CA ASP A 35 65.08 -3.92 17.58
C ASP A 35 64.15 -5.08 18.01
N ILE A 36 64.71 -6.07 18.71
CA ILE A 36 63.95 -7.22 19.23
C ILE A 36 62.99 -6.76 20.33
N ILE A 37 63.47 -5.89 21.24
CA ILE A 37 62.64 -5.30 22.31
C ILE A 37 61.48 -4.51 21.71
N THR A 38 61.76 -3.65 20.73
CA THR A 38 60.73 -2.81 20.07
C THR A 38 59.64 -3.67 19.43
N ARG A 39 60.04 -4.73 18.73
CA ARG A 39 59.11 -5.66 18.08
C ARG A 39 58.30 -6.48 19.09
N LEU A 40 58.89 -6.89 20.22
CA LEU A 40 58.17 -7.59 21.28
C LEU A 40 57.19 -6.68 22.01
N ILE A 41 57.55 -5.42 22.29
CA ILE A 41 56.66 -4.45 22.94
C ILE A 41 55.39 -4.20 22.11
N ALA A 42 55.51 -4.20 20.78
CA ALA A 42 54.37 -4.07 19.88
C ALA A 42 53.39 -5.26 19.96
N LEU A 43 53.85 -6.41 20.46
CA LEU A 43 53.07 -7.63 20.62
C LEU A 43 52.54 -7.82 22.05
N VAL A 44 52.97 -7.02 23.02
CA VAL A 44 52.45 -7.11 24.39
C VAL A 44 51.05 -6.53 24.44
N THR A 45 50.04 -7.39 24.59
CA THR A 45 48.66 -6.99 24.86
C THR A 45 48.33 -6.87 26.35
N THR A 46 49.26 -7.25 27.25
CA THR A 46 48.99 -7.18 28.69
C THR A 46 48.81 -5.74 29.16
N GLU A 47 47.75 -5.52 29.93
CA GLU A 47 47.54 -4.29 30.70
C GLU A 47 48.36 -4.26 32.01
N ARG A 48 49.29 -5.21 32.19
CA ARG A 48 50.10 -5.32 33.40
C ARG A 48 51.04 -4.13 33.47
N ARG A 49 50.73 -3.22 34.38
CA ARG A 49 51.52 -2.02 34.68
C ARG A 49 52.71 -2.42 35.56
N PRO A 50 53.90 -1.83 35.40
CA PRO A 50 55.01 -1.96 36.35
C PRO A 50 54.73 -1.10 37.58
N GLN A 51 55.21 -1.59 38.72
CA GLN A 51 55.16 -0.86 39.97
C GLN A 51 56.35 0.11 40.04
N CYS A 52 56.07 1.37 40.40
CA CYS A 52 57.13 2.31 40.71
C CYS A 52 57.81 1.91 42.03
N PRO A 53 59.15 1.81 42.10
CA PRO A 53 59.84 1.46 43.33
C PRO A 53 59.75 2.57 44.40
N GLN A 54 59.40 3.81 44.00
CA GLN A 54 59.26 4.95 44.92
C GLN A 54 57.84 5.01 45.48
N CYS A 55 56.83 5.33 44.66
CA CYS A 55 55.45 5.49 45.14
C CYS A 55 54.64 4.19 45.26
N LEU A 56 55.23 3.03 44.95
CA LEU A 56 54.58 1.71 45.00
C LEU A 56 53.31 1.56 44.16
N PHE A 57 52.98 2.53 43.30
CA PHE A 57 51.83 2.44 42.40
C PHE A 57 52.18 1.80 41.07
N TYR A 58 51.18 1.16 40.48
CA TYR A 58 51.26 0.64 39.13
C TYR A 58 51.01 1.75 38.10
N ILE A 59 51.97 2.00 37.21
CA ILE A 59 51.96 3.17 36.33
C ILE A 59 51.72 2.76 34.88
N GLU A 60 50.83 3.49 34.23
CA GLU A 60 50.64 3.40 32.79
C GLU A 60 51.61 4.32 32.07
N PHE A 61 52.39 3.77 31.13
CA PHE A 61 53.35 4.53 30.36
C PHE A 61 53.42 4.01 28.92
N GLN A 62 53.72 4.91 27.99
CA GLN A 62 53.82 4.58 26.56
C GLN A 62 55.24 4.20 26.15
N THR A 63 56.27 4.75 26.81
CA THR A 63 57.69 4.54 26.50
C THR A 63 58.54 4.40 27.77
N MET A 64 59.62 3.62 27.70
CA MET A 64 60.51 3.41 28.86
C MET A 64 61.14 4.70 29.40
N THR A 65 61.41 5.67 28.53
CA THR A 65 61.86 7.00 28.93
C THR A 65 60.86 7.69 29.84
N ALA A 66 59.55 7.56 29.58
CA ALA A 66 58.50 8.13 30.42
C ALA A 66 58.43 7.45 31.80
N PHE A 67 58.64 6.12 31.85
CA PHE A 67 58.73 5.41 33.13
C PHE A 67 59.96 5.84 33.95
N GLN A 68 61.13 5.96 33.32
CA GLN A 68 62.35 6.42 33.98
C GLN A 68 62.23 7.87 34.46
N GLN A 69 61.67 8.76 33.65
CA GLN A 69 61.38 10.14 34.05
C GLN A 69 60.42 10.19 35.23
N HIS A 70 59.37 9.35 35.24
CA HIS A 70 58.52 9.21 36.42
C HIS A 70 59.33 8.73 37.61
N ALA A 71 60.02 7.60 37.52
CA ALA A 71 60.76 7.00 38.63
C ALA A 71 61.82 7.95 39.23
N MET A 72 62.49 8.75 38.39
CA MET A 72 63.47 9.76 38.81
C MET A 72 62.85 11.00 39.45
N SER A 73 61.61 11.35 39.10
CA SER A 73 60.88 12.51 39.62
C SER A 73 59.82 12.14 40.65
N CYS A 74 59.71 10.86 40.98
CA CYS A 74 58.75 10.32 41.92
C CYS A 74 59.38 10.32 43.30
N ASP A 75 59.05 11.34 44.08
CA ASP A 75 59.38 11.39 45.49
C ASP A 75 58.16 10.91 46.28
N ALA A 76 58.29 9.72 46.89
CA ALA A 76 57.21 9.08 47.64
C ALA A 76 56.90 9.84 48.93
N ASP A 77 57.90 10.52 49.49
CA ASP A 77 57.80 11.28 50.73
C ASP A 77 57.04 12.61 50.55
N ASP A 78 56.77 12.99 49.30
CA ASP A 78 56.19 14.27 48.92
C ASP A 78 54.68 14.20 48.60
N MET A 79 54.03 13.06 48.91
CA MET A 79 52.61 12.81 48.67
C MET A 79 51.79 12.74 49.97
N ALA A 80 50.66 13.44 49.99
CA ALA A 80 49.73 13.46 51.12
C ALA A 80 48.28 13.21 50.64
N PRO A 81 47.44 12.55 51.47
CA PRO A 81 46.05 12.28 51.11
C PRO A 81 45.20 13.54 51.25
N CYS A 82 44.34 13.79 50.28
CA CYS A 82 43.32 14.83 50.38
C CYS A 82 42.32 14.50 51.50
N GLU A 83 42.04 15.44 52.40
CA GLU A 83 41.13 15.25 53.55
C GLU A 83 39.69 14.93 53.11
N TYR A 84 39.30 15.27 51.88
CA TYR A 84 37.94 15.12 51.38
C TYR A 84 37.73 13.85 50.54
N CYS A 85 38.63 13.52 49.61
CA CYS A 85 38.49 12.37 48.71
C CYS A 85 39.46 11.22 49.01
N GLN A 86 40.45 11.40 49.89
CA GLN A 86 41.48 10.41 50.24
C GLN A 86 42.42 10.00 49.10
N CYS A 87 42.31 10.61 47.91
CA CYS A 87 43.30 10.45 46.84
C CYS A 87 44.64 11.09 47.25
N LEU A 88 45.75 10.51 46.79
CA LEU A 88 47.09 11.04 47.07
C LEU A 88 47.48 12.08 46.02
N TYR A 89 47.97 13.21 46.50
CA TYR A 89 48.50 14.31 45.69
C TYR A 89 49.86 14.75 46.21
N ARG A 90 50.67 15.32 45.33
CA ARG A 90 51.92 15.98 45.74
C ARG A 90 51.61 17.21 46.59
N PHE A 91 52.44 17.55 47.57
CA PHE A 91 52.19 18.68 48.48
C PHE A 91 51.84 19.99 47.78
N TYR A 92 52.54 20.33 46.69
CA TYR A 92 52.26 21.56 45.93
C TYR A 92 50.91 21.55 45.17
N GLN A 93 50.31 20.38 44.96
CA GLN A 93 48.99 20.22 44.31
C GLN A 93 47.86 20.06 45.32
N LEU A 94 48.19 19.69 46.57
CA LEU A 94 47.22 19.32 47.58
C LEU A 94 46.31 20.48 47.96
N ASP A 95 46.85 21.69 48.11
CA ASP A 95 46.09 22.88 48.51
C ASP A 95 45.07 23.29 47.45
N GLU A 96 45.48 23.31 46.17
CA GLU A 96 44.60 23.64 45.06
C GLU A 96 43.51 22.57 44.90
N HIS A 97 43.90 21.29 44.94
CA HIS A 97 42.95 20.19 44.86
C HIS A 97 41.95 20.20 46.02
N SER A 98 42.41 20.43 47.26
CA SER A 98 41.53 20.42 48.44
C SER A 98 40.48 21.52 48.38
N ARG A 99 40.82 22.71 47.85
CA ARG A 99 39.84 23.79 47.61
C ARG A 99 38.77 23.37 46.61
N TYR A 100 39.16 22.69 45.53
CA TYR A 100 38.21 22.16 44.54
C TYR A 100 37.37 21.01 45.14
N CYS A 101 38.02 20.06 45.80
CA CYS A 101 37.42 18.85 46.34
C CYS A 101 36.37 19.14 47.43
N ARG A 102 36.55 20.23 48.19
CA ARG A 102 35.56 20.70 49.17
C ARG A 102 34.21 21.05 48.54
N ASN A 103 34.20 21.51 47.30
CA ASN A 103 33.01 22.04 46.62
C ASN A 103 32.26 21.02 45.76
N ILE A 104 32.79 19.80 45.58
CA ILE A 104 32.13 18.73 44.83
C ILE A 104 31.34 17.81 45.76
N SER A 105 30.32 17.14 45.20
CA SER A 105 29.42 16.29 45.99
C SER A 105 30.14 15.07 46.57
N GLU A 106 29.61 14.52 47.65
CA GLU A 106 30.18 13.31 48.26
C GLU A 106 30.27 12.15 47.26
N GLN A 107 29.25 11.96 46.42
CA GLN A 107 29.23 10.93 45.39
C GLN A 107 30.34 11.16 44.35
N GLN A 108 30.60 12.40 43.97
CA GLN A 108 31.71 12.75 43.06
C GLN A 108 33.07 12.48 43.70
N ARG A 109 33.24 12.77 45.00
CA ARG A 109 34.48 12.44 45.73
C ARG A 109 34.72 10.94 45.81
N GLN A 110 33.68 10.16 46.10
CA GLN A 110 33.76 8.71 46.14
C GLN A 110 34.12 8.12 44.77
N GLN A 111 33.51 8.64 43.69
CA GLN A 111 33.84 8.21 42.34
C GLN A 111 35.28 8.58 41.96
N ALA A 112 35.73 9.80 42.28
CA ALA A 112 37.11 10.23 42.05
C ALA A 112 38.13 9.34 42.78
N PHE A 113 37.82 8.90 44.00
CA PHE A 113 38.65 7.95 44.74
C PHE A 113 38.68 6.55 44.09
N ILE A 114 37.54 6.05 43.62
CA ILE A 114 37.47 4.77 42.90
C ILE A 114 38.31 4.85 41.61
N ASP A 115 38.14 5.91 40.83
CA ASP A 115 38.87 6.12 39.58
C ASP A 115 40.38 6.26 39.85
N PHE A 116 40.75 6.95 40.93
CA PHE A 116 42.14 7.02 41.39
C PHE A 116 42.70 5.63 41.69
N ILE A 117 42.02 4.82 42.51
CA ILE A 117 42.49 3.47 42.84
C ILE A 117 42.61 2.63 41.58
N LEU A 118 41.59 2.60 40.71
CA LEU A 118 41.62 1.89 39.43
C LEU A 118 42.82 2.27 38.57
N SER A 119 43.16 3.56 38.52
CA SER A 119 44.33 4.05 37.78
C SER A 119 45.68 3.57 38.33
N LYS A 120 45.70 3.03 39.55
CA LYS A 120 46.92 2.61 40.25
C LYS A 120 47.01 1.10 40.46
N LEU A 121 46.04 0.32 39.99
CA LEU A 121 46.04 -1.15 40.14
C LEU A 121 46.85 -1.85 39.05
N LYS A 122 47.41 -3.01 39.41
CA LYS A 122 48.15 -3.90 38.50
C LYS A 122 47.26 -4.57 37.44
N TYR A 123 46.01 -4.85 37.81
CA TYR A 123 45.04 -5.60 37.02
C TYR A 123 43.78 -4.77 36.77
N PRO A 124 43.05 -5.01 35.67
CA PRO A 124 41.80 -4.32 35.40
C PRO A 124 40.70 -4.78 36.37
N PHE A 125 40.34 -3.91 37.30
CA PHE A 125 39.15 -4.07 38.12
C PHE A 125 38.03 -3.18 37.58
N THR A 126 36.78 -3.56 37.82
CA THR A 126 35.64 -2.67 37.53
C THR A 126 35.43 -1.66 38.65
N PRO A 127 34.87 -0.47 38.37
CA PRO A 127 34.48 0.49 39.41
C PRO A 127 33.59 -0.11 40.49
N ILE A 128 32.74 -1.08 40.13
CA ILE A 128 31.84 -1.78 41.05
C ILE A 128 32.63 -2.65 42.04
N GLN A 129 33.61 -3.43 41.55
CA GLN A 129 34.45 -4.27 42.40
C GLN A 129 35.25 -3.44 43.41
N VAL A 130 35.83 -2.32 42.97
CA VAL A 130 36.59 -1.42 43.85
C VAL A 130 35.68 -0.71 44.85
N ARG A 131 34.51 -0.22 44.40
CA ARG A 131 33.50 0.40 45.29
C ARG A 131 33.08 -0.56 46.40
N PHE A 132 32.76 -1.80 46.03
CA PHE A 132 32.37 -2.83 46.98
C PHE A 132 33.48 -3.10 48.01
N TYR A 133 34.73 -3.22 47.55
CA TYR A 133 35.88 -3.42 48.45
C TYR A 133 36.03 -2.25 49.44
N ILE A 134 35.95 -1.01 48.97
CA ILE A 134 36.05 0.21 49.80
C ILE A 134 34.96 0.23 50.87
N GLU A 135 33.71 -0.04 50.49
CA GLU A 135 32.57 -0.07 51.42
C GLU A 135 32.76 -1.11 52.53
N ARG A 136 33.29 -2.30 52.19
CA ARG A 136 33.59 -3.35 53.17
C ARG A 136 34.73 -2.97 54.12
N GLN A 137 35.79 -2.31 53.64
CA GLN A 137 36.85 -1.81 54.53
C GLN A 137 36.33 -0.75 55.51
N ARG A 138 35.42 0.12 55.05
CA ARG A 138 34.74 1.11 55.90
C ARG A 138 33.88 0.43 56.97
N GLN A 139 33.12 -0.61 56.62
CA GLN A 139 32.33 -1.39 57.58
C GLN A 139 33.22 -2.07 58.64
N ASN A 140 34.40 -2.55 58.25
CA ASN A 140 35.38 -3.13 59.16
C ASN A 140 36.20 -2.09 59.94
N ARG A 141 35.85 -0.79 59.85
CA ARG A 141 36.54 0.35 60.50
C ARG A 141 38.05 0.40 60.22
N ARG A 142 38.48 -0.10 59.06
CA ARG A 142 39.88 -0.04 58.63
C ARG A 142 40.16 1.30 57.95
N VAL A 143 41.33 1.87 58.24
CA VAL A 143 41.81 3.09 57.56
C VAL A 143 42.06 2.77 56.10
N LEU A 144 41.49 3.57 55.20
CA LEU A 144 41.68 3.46 53.75
C LEU A 144 43.03 4.10 53.38
N ASP A 145 44.10 3.32 53.44
CA ASP A 145 45.42 3.70 52.94
C ASP A 145 45.54 3.28 51.47
N PRO A 146 45.63 4.22 50.51
CA PRO A 146 45.63 3.90 49.09
C PRO A 146 46.79 2.97 48.67
N HIS A 147 47.95 3.04 49.32
CA HIS A 147 49.06 2.13 49.01
C HIS A 147 48.72 0.70 49.40
N LYS A 148 48.26 0.49 50.64
CA LYS A 148 47.82 -0.83 51.13
C LYS A 148 46.67 -1.40 50.32
N MET A 149 45.75 -0.54 49.88
CA MET A 149 44.64 -0.96 49.03
C MET A 149 45.13 -1.46 47.66
N VAL A 150 46.04 -0.72 47.03
CA VAL A 150 46.62 -1.11 45.75
C VAL A 150 47.41 -2.41 45.87
N ASP A 151 48.21 -2.56 46.93
CA ASP A 151 48.99 -3.78 47.18
C ASP A 151 48.09 -4.99 47.42
N VAL A 152 47.10 -4.86 48.32
CA VAL A 152 46.16 -5.95 48.62
C VAL A 152 45.38 -6.36 47.36
N LEU A 153 44.87 -5.39 46.58
CA LEU A 153 44.15 -5.68 45.34
C LEU A 153 45.08 -6.26 44.25
N ALA A 154 46.36 -5.89 44.23
CA ALA A 154 47.36 -6.47 43.35
C ALA A 154 47.70 -7.93 43.73
N GLU A 155 47.78 -8.25 45.03
CA GLU A 155 47.92 -9.63 45.49
C GLU A 155 46.69 -10.47 45.09
N PHE A 156 45.47 -9.95 45.28
CA PHE A 156 44.23 -10.65 44.89
C PHE A 156 44.13 -10.92 43.39
N GLY A 157 44.54 -9.98 42.54
CA GLY A 157 44.52 -10.18 41.08
C GLY A 157 45.45 -11.30 40.60
N ALA A 158 46.55 -11.58 41.34
CA ALA A 158 47.50 -12.65 41.02
C ALA A 158 46.92 -14.07 41.21
N PHE A 159 45.93 -14.24 42.09
CA PHE A 159 45.26 -15.53 42.34
C PHE A 159 44.07 -15.82 41.42
N SER A 160 43.60 -14.83 40.65
CA SER A 160 42.39 -14.96 39.83
C SER A 160 42.56 -15.76 38.53
N HIS A 161 43.79 -16.09 38.12
CA HIS A 161 44.05 -16.80 36.87
C HIS A 161 44.11 -18.34 37.00
N ASN A 162 44.19 -18.91 38.21
CA ASN A 162 44.34 -20.37 38.41
C ASN A 162 43.55 -20.93 39.61
N VAL A 163 42.47 -20.28 40.05
CA VAL A 163 41.59 -20.83 41.09
C VAL A 163 40.18 -20.98 40.53
N GLU A 164 39.61 -22.18 40.69
CA GLU A 164 38.19 -22.48 40.52
C GLU A 164 37.33 -21.38 41.15
N LYS A 165 36.20 -21.05 40.52
CA LYS A 165 35.32 -19.92 40.85
C LYS A 165 34.77 -19.88 42.30
N ASP A 166 35.14 -20.82 43.17
CA ASP A 166 34.54 -21.03 44.49
C ASP A 166 35.29 -20.39 45.67
N LYS A 167 36.24 -19.47 45.45
CA LYS A 167 36.89 -18.71 46.55
C LYS A 167 36.97 -17.20 46.34
N PHE A 168 35.99 -16.63 45.65
CA PHE A 168 35.66 -15.21 45.80
C PHE A 168 34.48 -15.13 46.80
N PRO A 169 34.66 -14.79 48.09
CA PRO A 169 33.55 -14.73 49.04
C PRO A 169 32.86 -13.36 48.93
N LEU A 170 32.41 -13.02 47.72
CA LEU A 170 31.60 -11.84 47.43
C LEU A 170 30.55 -12.25 46.41
N GLU A 171 29.40 -12.68 46.92
CA GLU A 171 28.18 -12.76 46.14
C GLU A 171 27.92 -11.36 45.57
N VAL A 172 28.09 -11.20 44.25
CA VAL A 172 27.62 -10.00 43.55
C VAL A 172 26.12 -9.96 43.79
N PRO A 173 25.56 -8.88 44.38
CA PRO A 173 24.15 -8.85 44.70
C PRO A 173 23.36 -9.10 43.42
N THR A 174 22.55 -10.14 43.40
CA THR A 174 21.69 -10.48 42.28
C THR A 174 20.35 -9.80 42.44
N LEU A 175 19.68 -9.53 41.33
CA LEU A 175 18.30 -9.08 41.31
C LEU A 175 17.46 -10.11 40.58
N ASP A 176 16.30 -10.43 41.14
CA ASP A 176 15.40 -11.38 40.51
C ASP A 176 14.62 -10.71 39.38
N CYS A 177 14.56 -11.39 38.24
CA CYS A 177 13.73 -10.97 37.11
C CYS A 177 12.25 -11.11 37.46
N GLY A 178 11.45 -10.06 37.30
CA GLY A 178 10.02 -10.09 37.61
C GLY A 178 9.14 -10.96 36.68
N VAL A 179 9.73 -11.67 35.71
CA VAL A 179 9.02 -12.59 34.80
C VAL A 179 9.52 -14.03 34.94
N CYS A 180 10.83 -14.29 34.75
CA CYS A 180 11.36 -15.64 34.88
C CYS A 180 11.74 -16.03 36.32
N LEU A 181 11.77 -15.06 37.25
CA LEU A 181 12.19 -15.24 38.65
C LEU A 181 13.63 -15.75 38.82
N GLU A 182 14.44 -15.70 37.76
CA GLU A 182 15.86 -16.04 37.83
C GLU A 182 16.65 -14.87 38.42
N SER A 183 17.59 -15.19 39.32
CA SER A 183 18.53 -14.24 39.88
C SER A 183 19.56 -13.83 38.83
N CYS A 184 19.51 -12.58 38.41
CA CYS A 184 20.39 -12.02 37.38
C CYS A 184 21.43 -11.08 38.00
N SER A 185 22.57 -10.93 37.33
CA SER A 185 23.53 -9.88 37.67
C SER A 185 22.91 -8.50 37.40
N TYR A 186 23.39 -7.45 38.07
CA TYR A 186 22.97 -6.07 37.79
C TYR A 186 23.21 -5.68 36.33
N ASP A 187 24.23 -6.24 35.69
CA ASP A 187 24.52 -5.98 34.29
C ASP A 187 23.53 -6.67 33.34
N ASP A 188 22.82 -7.71 33.79
CA ASP A 188 21.90 -8.48 32.95
C ASP A 188 20.42 -8.16 33.20
N ILE A 189 20.13 -7.17 34.06
CA ILE A 189 18.79 -6.72 34.39
C ILE A 189 18.53 -5.30 33.89
N PHE A 190 17.37 -5.09 33.29
CA PHE A 190 16.87 -3.80 32.84
C PHE A 190 15.80 -3.29 33.80
N VAL A 191 15.87 -2.00 34.15
CA VAL A 191 14.89 -1.31 35.00
C VAL A 191 14.09 -0.34 34.15
N PHE A 192 12.78 -0.53 34.09
CA PHE A 192 11.88 0.31 33.31
C PHE A 192 11.63 1.66 33.99
N GLY A 193 11.36 2.70 33.20
CA GLY A 193 10.94 4.02 33.69
C GLY A 193 9.49 4.09 34.20
N CYS A 194 8.84 2.94 34.42
CA CYS A 194 7.49 2.89 34.97
C CYS A 194 7.48 3.29 36.45
N LYS A 195 6.31 3.68 36.98
CA LYS A 195 6.16 4.17 38.36
C LYS A 195 6.70 3.21 39.42
N ASP A 196 6.56 1.91 39.18
CA ASP A 196 6.97 0.85 40.10
C ASP A 196 8.40 0.33 39.83
N ALA A 197 9.12 0.93 38.88
CA ALA A 197 10.48 0.57 38.49
C ALA A 197 10.68 -0.95 38.29
N HIS A 198 9.74 -1.57 37.55
CA HIS A 198 9.78 -2.99 37.24
C HIS A 198 11.13 -3.40 36.65
N LYS A 199 11.56 -4.63 36.94
CA LYS A 199 12.88 -5.15 36.57
C LYS A 199 12.74 -6.45 35.80
N LEU A 200 13.40 -6.55 34.65
CA LEU A 200 13.41 -7.77 33.82
C LEU A 200 14.82 -8.05 33.33
N CYS A 201 15.20 -9.32 33.24
CA CYS A 201 16.42 -9.68 32.54
C CYS A 201 16.29 -9.32 31.05
N TYR A 202 17.41 -9.01 30.38
CA TYR A 202 17.38 -8.59 28.97
C TYR A 202 16.72 -9.61 28.03
N ASN A 203 16.84 -10.91 28.34
CA ASN A 203 16.19 -11.98 27.57
C ASN A 203 14.67 -11.92 27.70
N CYS A 204 14.14 -11.73 28.91
CA CYS A 204 12.70 -11.56 29.11
C CYS A 204 12.20 -10.24 28.50
N PHE A 205 13.01 -9.18 28.54
CA PHE A 205 12.67 -7.91 27.91
C PHE A 205 12.56 -8.05 26.38
N GLU A 206 13.55 -8.67 25.72
CA GLU A 206 13.49 -8.95 24.28
C GLU A 206 12.26 -9.81 23.93
N ARG A 207 12.06 -10.93 24.64
CA ARG A 207 10.92 -11.82 24.39
C ARG A 207 9.60 -11.10 24.54
N SER A 208 9.45 -10.28 25.57
CA SER A 208 8.24 -9.47 25.77
C SER A 208 7.97 -8.53 24.60
N CYS A 209 9.01 -7.87 24.08
CA CYS A 209 8.87 -7.00 22.90
C CYS A 209 8.49 -7.80 21.65
N THR A 210 9.14 -8.94 21.39
CA THR A 210 8.85 -9.81 20.24
C THR A 210 7.42 -10.33 20.29
N THR A 211 6.98 -10.86 21.43
CA THR A 211 5.61 -11.38 21.59
C THR A 211 4.57 -10.28 21.36
N LYS A 212 4.81 -9.05 21.84
CA LYS A 212 3.89 -7.91 21.60
C LYS A 212 3.89 -7.46 20.14
N MET A 213 5.03 -7.52 19.46
CA MET A 213 5.07 -7.27 18.02
C MET A 213 4.21 -8.28 17.26
N ASP A 214 4.38 -9.56 17.58
CA ASP A 214 3.66 -10.67 16.95
C ASP A 214 2.15 -10.62 17.25
N SER A 215 1.76 -10.22 18.47
CA SER A 215 0.36 -10.01 18.85
C SER A 215 -0.23 -8.69 18.35
N ASN A 216 0.54 -7.88 17.62
CA ASN A 216 0.11 -6.61 17.05
C ASN A 216 -0.27 -5.56 18.13
N GLU A 217 0.44 -5.53 19.26
CA GLU A 217 0.23 -4.64 20.41
C GLU A 217 1.29 -3.51 20.49
N VAL A 218 1.03 -2.47 21.28
CA VAL A 218 2.04 -1.43 21.56
C VAL A 218 3.11 -2.02 22.49
N LEU A 219 4.38 -1.69 22.27
CA LEU A 219 5.45 -2.12 23.16
C LEU A 219 5.32 -1.40 24.50
N THR A 220 5.01 -2.18 25.53
CA THR A 220 4.89 -1.74 26.93
C THR A 220 5.83 -2.57 27.82
N CYS A 221 6.02 -2.15 29.07
CA CYS A 221 6.71 -2.92 30.09
C CYS A 221 6.18 -4.37 30.15
N GLY A 222 7.07 -5.34 30.42
CA GLY A 222 6.67 -6.75 30.45
C GLY A 222 5.73 -7.13 31.60
N ILE A 223 5.56 -6.24 32.60
CA ILE A 223 4.74 -6.47 33.79
C ILE A 223 3.53 -5.52 33.86
N CYS A 224 3.64 -4.31 33.32
CA CYS A 224 2.58 -3.31 33.38
C CYS A 224 2.35 -2.57 32.05
N ASN A 225 1.32 -1.73 31.99
CA ASN A 225 0.91 -1.01 30.77
C ASN A 225 1.73 0.24 30.45
N TYR A 226 2.88 0.45 31.10
CA TYR A 226 3.77 1.57 30.81
C TYR A 226 4.34 1.42 29.39
N GLN A 227 4.08 2.40 28.51
CA GLN A 227 4.56 2.41 27.14
C GLN A 227 6.05 2.72 27.09
N LEU A 228 6.81 1.90 26.37
CA LEU A 228 8.25 2.07 26.24
C LEU A 228 8.59 3.32 25.43
N GLN A 229 9.61 4.05 25.90
CA GLN A 229 10.22 5.17 25.22
C GLN A 229 11.37 4.73 24.30
N ASP A 230 11.74 5.56 23.34
CA ASP A 230 12.82 5.27 22.37
C ASP A 230 14.16 4.98 23.08
N GLY A 231 14.45 5.70 24.17
CA GLY A 231 15.65 5.47 24.99
C GLY A 231 15.69 4.09 25.66
N GLU A 232 14.54 3.51 25.99
CA GLU A 232 14.43 2.19 26.61
C GLU A 232 14.56 1.07 25.56
N ILE A 233 13.96 1.26 24.37
CA ILE A 233 14.11 0.32 23.24
C ILE A 233 15.58 0.26 22.79
N ASN A 234 16.28 1.40 22.79
CA ASN A 234 17.69 1.45 22.42
C ASN A 234 18.62 0.67 23.37
N GLN A 235 18.18 0.44 24.61
CA GLN A 235 18.95 -0.29 25.62
C GLN A 235 18.80 -1.82 25.53
N LEU A 236 17.90 -2.35 24.69
CA LEU A 236 17.81 -3.80 24.43
C LEU A 236 19.17 -4.38 24.00
N ARG A 237 19.55 -5.56 24.49
CA ARG A 237 20.80 -6.25 24.09
C ARG A 237 20.60 -7.14 22.86
N VAL A 238 20.07 -6.56 21.79
CA VAL A 238 19.77 -7.24 20.52
C VAL A 238 20.58 -6.64 19.36
N SER A 239 20.58 -7.33 18.21
CA SER A 239 21.26 -6.84 17.00
C SER A 239 20.75 -5.46 16.57
N ARG A 240 21.60 -4.65 15.90
CA ARG A 240 21.20 -3.31 15.40
C ARG A 240 19.97 -3.35 14.50
N ASP A 241 19.85 -4.40 13.69
CA ASP A 241 18.69 -4.58 12.79
C ASP A 241 17.41 -4.89 13.56
N GLN A 242 17.46 -5.71 14.62
CA GLN A 242 16.30 -5.95 15.48
C GLN A 242 15.89 -4.68 16.24
N LYS A 243 16.83 -3.90 16.76
CA LYS A 243 16.51 -2.60 17.40
C LYS A 243 15.75 -1.68 16.45
N ARG A 244 16.23 -1.56 15.21
CA ARG A 244 15.56 -0.76 14.16
C ARG A 244 14.11 -1.24 13.94
N LYS A 245 13.90 -2.56 13.87
CA LYS A 245 12.55 -3.14 13.73
C LYS A 245 11.64 -2.80 14.91
N PHE A 246 12.09 -2.97 16.15
CA PHE A 246 11.30 -2.61 17.35
C PHE A 246 10.93 -1.12 17.36
N HIS A 247 11.89 -0.26 17.02
CA HIS A 247 11.70 1.18 17.00
C HIS A 247 10.72 1.63 15.90
N GLU A 248 10.91 1.15 14.66
CA GLU A 248 9.99 1.43 13.55
C GLU A 248 8.57 0.94 13.85
N TYR A 249 8.45 -0.25 14.45
CA TYR A 249 7.18 -0.81 14.87
C TYR A 249 6.49 0.05 15.95
N GLN A 250 7.20 0.43 17.00
CA GLN A 250 6.67 1.26 18.08
C GLN A 250 6.18 2.61 17.55
N ILE A 251 6.97 3.29 16.72
CA ILE A 251 6.56 4.55 16.08
C ILE A 251 5.31 4.34 15.24
N GLN A 252 5.28 3.31 14.41
CA GLN A 252 4.14 3.06 13.54
C GLN A 252 2.86 2.76 14.34
N LYS A 253 2.96 1.98 15.41
CA LYS A 253 1.82 1.62 16.28
C LYS A 253 1.30 2.81 17.08
N THR A 254 2.20 3.54 17.73
CA THR A 254 1.84 4.72 18.52
C THR A 254 1.24 5.81 17.65
N PHE A 255 1.80 6.05 16.46
CA PHE A 255 1.24 6.95 15.46
C PHE A 255 -0.16 6.51 15.00
N ASN A 256 -0.34 5.22 14.68
CA ASN A 256 -1.65 4.71 14.26
C ASN A 256 -2.70 4.85 15.37
N ASN A 257 -2.34 4.55 16.63
CA ASN A 257 -3.25 4.71 17.77
C ASN A 257 -3.61 6.19 17.98
N PHE A 258 -2.65 7.10 17.87
CA PHE A 258 -2.92 8.53 17.96
C PHE A 258 -3.88 8.98 16.87
N VAL A 259 -3.62 8.62 15.61
CA VAL A 259 -4.46 9.04 14.48
C VAL A 259 -5.86 8.43 14.53
N ASN A 260 -5.99 7.16 14.95
CA ASN A 260 -7.29 6.51 15.08
C ASN A 260 -8.13 7.08 16.24
N ASN A 261 -7.48 7.58 17.30
CA ASN A 261 -8.16 8.14 18.47
C ASN A 261 -8.37 9.66 18.37
N ALA A 262 -7.57 10.35 17.55
CA ALA A 262 -7.68 11.79 17.33
C ALA A 262 -8.85 12.09 16.38
N ARG A 263 -9.86 12.79 16.89
CA ARG A 263 -10.95 13.33 16.07
C ARG A 263 -10.37 14.36 15.10
N GLY A 264 -10.65 14.22 13.80
CA GLY A 264 -10.24 15.20 12.79
C GLY A 264 -9.02 14.81 11.95
N LEU A 265 -8.26 13.76 12.32
CA LEU A 265 -7.11 13.32 11.52
C LEU A 265 -7.51 12.25 10.51
N ILE A 266 -7.11 12.46 9.26
CA ILE A 266 -7.28 11.52 8.16
C ILE A 266 -5.91 10.98 7.76
N LYS A 267 -5.77 9.64 7.78
CA LYS A 267 -4.56 8.93 7.35
C LYS A 267 -4.63 8.55 5.88
N CYS A 268 -3.51 8.62 5.18
CA CYS A 268 -3.39 7.97 3.88
C CYS A 268 -3.63 6.45 3.99
N PRO A 269 -4.48 5.85 3.12
CA PRO A 269 -4.73 4.40 3.13
C PRO A 269 -3.54 3.58 2.59
N ASN A 270 -2.55 4.22 1.96
CA ASN A 270 -1.34 3.54 1.54
C ASN A 270 -0.50 3.17 2.79
N ARG A 271 -0.25 1.87 2.98
CA ARG A 271 0.42 1.32 4.18
C ARG A 271 1.84 1.87 4.38
N ASP A 272 2.52 2.20 3.28
CA ASP A 272 3.90 2.71 3.31
C ASP A 272 3.95 4.24 3.42
N CYS A 273 2.79 4.91 3.36
CA CYS A 273 2.70 6.36 3.42
C CYS A 273 2.39 6.84 4.85
N LYS A 274 3.27 7.69 5.39
CA LYS A 274 3.13 8.29 6.73
C LYS A 274 2.35 9.62 6.71
N TRP A 275 1.77 10.01 5.57
CA TRP A 275 1.07 11.27 5.42
C TRP A 275 -0.28 11.26 6.14
N VAL A 276 -0.53 12.33 6.89
CA VAL A 276 -1.77 12.63 7.60
C VAL A 276 -2.19 14.06 7.33
N VAL A 277 -3.49 14.32 7.39
CA VAL A 277 -4.07 15.65 7.23
C VAL A 277 -5.18 15.87 8.25
N GLU A 278 -5.28 17.09 8.76
CA GLU A 278 -6.39 17.51 9.60
C GLU A 278 -7.56 17.98 8.72
N ALA A 279 -8.75 17.44 9.00
CA ALA A 279 -9.99 17.82 8.35
C ALA A 279 -10.70 18.91 9.15
N ARG A 280 -11.05 20.02 8.48
CA ARG A 280 -11.89 21.09 9.06
C ARG A 280 -13.24 20.55 9.53
N ASN A 281 -13.80 19.58 8.81
CA ASN A 281 -15.02 18.89 9.17
C ASN A 281 -14.86 17.37 8.96
N PRO A 282 -14.58 16.58 10.01
CA PRO A 282 -14.34 15.14 9.88
C PRO A 282 -15.56 14.34 9.43
N ASN A 283 -16.77 14.90 9.61
CA ASN A 283 -18.02 14.23 9.23
C ASN A 283 -18.43 14.52 7.78
N GLU A 284 -17.72 15.41 7.09
CA GLU A 284 -18.01 15.75 5.71
C GLU A 284 -17.21 14.86 4.75
N ARG A 285 -17.89 14.40 3.70
CA ARG A 285 -17.29 13.57 2.67
C ARG A 285 -16.63 14.45 1.61
N PHE A 286 -15.32 14.35 1.49
CA PHE A 286 -14.56 15.05 0.45
C PHE A 286 -13.42 14.19 -0.09
N ARG A 287 -12.92 14.60 -1.26
CA ARG A 287 -11.78 13.95 -1.92
C ARG A 287 -10.49 14.40 -1.25
N VAL A 288 -9.71 13.44 -0.80
CA VAL A 288 -8.38 13.67 -0.24
C VAL A 288 -7.35 13.22 -1.27
N VAL A 289 -6.38 14.09 -1.56
CA VAL A 289 -5.22 13.76 -2.39
C VAL A 289 -3.99 13.78 -1.49
N CYS A 290 -3.36 12.63 -1.33
CA CYS A 290 -2.14 12.52 -0.54
C CYS A 290 -0.99 13.29 -1.22
N ARG A 291 -0.41 14.27 -0.55
CA ARG A 291 0.72 15.05 -1.10
C ARG A 291 2.03 14.25 -1.21
N SER A 292 2.13 13.14 -0.49
CA SER A 292 3.33 12.30 -0.47
C SER A 292 3.29 11.23 -1.56
N CYS A 293 2.23 10.43 -1.64
CA CYS A 293 2.15 9.32 -2.60
C CYS A 293 1.15 9.55 -3.74
N THR A 294 0.53 10.73 -3.82
CA THR A 294 -0.48 11.12 -4.83
C THR A 294 -1.77 10.29 -4.82
N ASN A 295 -1.91 9.34 -3.89
CA ASN A 295 -3.10 8.50 -3.81
C ASN A 295 -4.35 9.32 -3.46
N GLU A 296 -5.45 9.00 -4.14
CA GLU A 296 -6.73 9.69 -4.01
C GLU A 296 -7.76 8.80 -3.33
N PHE A 297 -8.39 9.31 -2.28
CA PHE A 297 -9.29 8.53 -1.44
C PHE A 297 -10.35 9.40 -0.76
N CYS A 298 -11.36 8.74 -0.20
CA CYS A 298 -12.47 9.36 0.51
C CYS A 298 -12.10 9.63 1.98
N SER A 299 -12.41 10.84 2.46
CA SER A 299 -12.17 11.26 3.86
C SER A 299 -12.81 10.36 4.92
N ILE A 300 -13.97 9.76 4.61
CA ILE A 300 -14.74 8.95 5.56
C ILE A 300 -14.36 7.47 5.53
N CYS A 301 -14.46 6.81 4.36
CA CYS A 301 -14.26 5.35 4.27
C CYS A 301 -12.83 4.92 3.93
N ASN A 302 -11.92 5.87 3.64
CA ASN A 302 -10.54 5.61 3.21
C ASN A 302 -10.38 4.74 1.95
N GLN A 303 -11.47 4.46 1.23
CA GLN A 303 -11.43 3.82 -0.08
C GLN A 303 -11.19 4.84 -1.18
N GLN A 304 -10.93 4.37 -2.41
CA GLN A 304 -10.85 5.23 -3.59
C GLN A 304 -12.03 6.19 -3.66
N TYR A 305 -11.77 7.46 -3.94
CA TYR A 305 -12.84 8.46 -3.95
C TYR A 305 -13.92 8.10 -4.96
N HIS A 306 -15.18 8.32 -4.59
CA HIS A 306 -16.33 7.86 -5.34
C HIS A 306 -17.34 9.01 -5.54
N TYR A 307 -17.40 9.60 -6.73
CA TYR A 307 -18.09 10.86 -7.00
C TYR A 307 -19.62 10.78 -6.87
N ARG A 308 -20.22 9.77 -7.51
CA ARG A 308 -21.68 9.70 -7.75
C ARG A 308 -22.43 8.80 -6.77
N THR A 309 -21.75 8.34 -5.71
CA THR A 309 -22.31 7.38 -4.76
C THR A 309 -21.87 7.69 -3.34
N THR A 310 -22.65 7.21 -2.37
CA THR A 310 -22.35 7.33 -0.94
C THR A 310 -21.39 6.24 -0.48
N CYS A 311 -20.68 6.45 0.63
CA CYS A 311 -19.73 5.45 1.16
C CYS A 311 -20.40 4.08 1.44
N GLN A 312 -21.68 4.09 1.84
CA GLN A 312 -22.44 2.88 2.14
C GLN A 312 -22.75 2.05 0.87
N GLN A 313 -22.98 2.72 -0.26
CA GLN A 313 -23.35 2.08 -1.52
C GLN A 313 -22.13 1.53 -2.29
N VAL A 314 -20.92 2.02 -2.01
CA VAL A 314 -19.70 1.58 -2.73
C VAL A 314 -19.53 0.07 -2.70
N THR A 315 -19.65 -0.56 -1.52
CA THR A 315 -19.49 -2.00 -1.38
C THR A 315 -20.51 -2.77 -2.23
N GLN A 316 -21.77 -2.34 -2.22
CA GLN A 316 -22.84 -2.98 -3.00
C GLN A 316 -22.61 -2.83 -4.51
N ILE A 317 -22.23 -1.63 -4.96
CA ILE A 317 -21.94 -1.37 -6.38
C ILE A 317 -20.72 -2.18 -6.82
N THR A 318 -19.66 -2.23 -6.01
CA THR A 318 -18.46 -3.02 -6.31
C THR A 318 -18.77 -4.52 -6.40
N GLN A 319 -19.57 -5.06 -5.48
CA GLN A 319 -20.03 -6.45 -5.54
C GLN A 319 -20.86 -6.72 -6.79
N ARG A 320 -21.83 -5.85 -7.10
CA ARG A 320 -22.65 -5.96 -8.31
C ARG A 320 -21.80 -5.92 -9.59
N TRP A 321 -20.82 -5.02 -9.63
CA TRP A 321 -19.86 -4.91 -10.73
C TRP A 321 -19.02 -6.18 -10.90
N PHE A 322 -18.56 -6.77 -9.79
CA PHE A 322 -17.82 -8.03 -9.80
C PHE A 322 -18.68 -9.19 -10.33
N VAL A 323 -19.93 -9.31 -9.87
CA VAL A 323 -20.89 -10.31 -10.37
C VAL A 323 -21.14 -10.10 -11.87
N TRP A 324 -21.36 -8.85 -12.30
CA TRP A 324 -21.48 -8.53 -13.72
C TRP A 324 -20.28 -9.02 -14.52
N CYS A 325 -19.06 -8.67 -14.11
CA CYS A 325 -17.85 -9.01 -14.83
C CYS A 325 -17.61 -10.52 -14.95
N ASN A 326 -17.93 -11.29 -13.91
CA ASN A 326 -17.58 -12.72 -13.82
C ASN A 326 -18.66 -13.66 -14.32
N THR A 327 -19.94 -13.33 -14.17
CA THR A 327 -21.04 -14.28 -14.47
C THR A 327 -22.06 -13.71 -15.44
N GLU A 328 -22.60 -12.52 -15.18
CA GLU A 328 -23.76 -12.05 -15.92
C GLU A 328 -23.42 -11.46 -17.30
N ARG A 329 -22.24 -10.85 -17.46
CA ARG A 329 -21.83 -10.21 -18.73
C ARG A 329 -21.97 -11.18 -19.91
N GLY A 330 -21.45 -12.40 -19.78
CA GLY A 330 -21.51 -13.40 -20.85
C GLY A 330 -22.93 -13.88 -21.15
N ASN A 331 -23.78 -14.01 -20.14
CA ASN A 331 -25.19 -14.38 -20.31
C ASN A 331 -25.97 -13.26 -21.02
N TYR A 332 -25.75 -12.01 -20.59
CA TYR A 332 -26.36 -10.84 -21.18
C TYR A 332 -26.06 -10.74 -22.68
N TRP A 333 -24.79 -10.86 -23.08
CA TRP A 333 -24.41 -10.80 -24.49
C TRP A 333 -25.02 -11.93 -25.33
N ARG A 334 -25.15 -13.15 -24.78
CA ARG A 334 -25.81 -14.26 -25.48
C ARG A 334 -27.29 -13.97 -25.73
N VAL A 335 -28.01 -13.54 -24.70
CA VAL A 335 -29.43 -13.17 -24.81
C VAL A 335 -29.59 -12.00 -25.78
N ARG A 336 -28.72 -11.00 -25.69
CA ARG A 336 -28.75 -9.82 -26.56
C ARG A 336 -28.49 -10.18 -28.03
N ALA A 337 -27.51 -11.04 -28.30
CA ALA A 337 -27.23 -11.50 -29.66
C ALA A 337 -28.42 -12.28 -30.26
N GLN A 338 -29.11 -13.10 -29.47
CA GLN A 338 -30.32 -13.80 -29.89
C GLN A 338 -31.48 -12.82 -30.18
N GLN A 339 -31.67 -11.82 -29.32
CA GLN A 339 -32.66 -10.75 -29.55
C GLN A 339 -32.36 -9.94 -30.81
N ASP A 340 -31.10 -9.54 -31.03
CA ASP A 340 -30.71 -8.83 -32.25
C ASP A 340 -30.88 -9.70 -33.51
N ALA A 341 -30.59 -11.01 -33.44
CA ALA A 341 -30.80 -11.93 -34.55
C ALA A 341 -32.28 -12.12 -34.89
N THR A 342 -33.13 -12.29 -33.87
CA THR A 342 -34.59 -12.39 -34.07
C THR A 342 -35.19 -11.10 -34.62
N TYR A 343 -34.74 -9.93 -34.12
CA TYR A 343 -35.17 -8.64 -34.66
C TYR A 343 -34.74 -8.44 -36.12
N ARG A 344 -33.51 -8.82 -36.49
CA ARG A 344 -33.05 -8.80 -37.88
C ARG A 344 -33.91 -9.68 -38.79
N ALA A 345 -34.20 -10.92 -38.37
CA ALA A 345 -35.07 -11.81 -39.13
C ALA A 345 -36.49 -11.24 -39.33
N GLN A 346 -37.04 -10.53 -38.32
CA GLN A 346 -38.31 -9.83 -38.43
C GLN A 346 -38.26 -8.65 -39.42
N LEU A 347 -37.16 -7.89 -39.43
CA LEU A 347 -36.95 -6.82 -40.41
C LEU A 347 -36.83 -7.37 -41.83
N ASP A 348 -36.06 -8.43 -42.04
CA ASP A 348 -35.89 -9.06 -43.35
C ASP A 348 -37.22 -9.64 -43.88
N ASP A 349 -38.07 -10.17 -43.00
CA ASP A 349 -39.42 -10.60 -43.38
C ASP A 349 -40.34 -9.43 -43.72
N TYR A 350 -40.31 -8.36 -42.91
CA TYR A 350 -41.04 -7.14 -43.18
C TYR A 350 -40.65 -6.51 -44.53
N GLU A 351 -39.35 -6.42 -44.84
CA GLU A 351 -38.85 -5.88 -46.10
C GLU A 351 -39.26 -6.75 -47.29
N ARG A 352 -39.26 -8.08 -47.15
CA ARG A 352 -39.78 -9.00 -48.18
C ARG A 352 -41.27 -8.80 -48.42
N GLN A 353 -42.06 -8.67 -47.35
CA GLN A 353 -43.50 -8.39 -47.45
C GLN A 353 -43.78 -7.04 -48.10
N LEU A 354 -43.01 -6.01 -47.74
CA LEU A 354 -43.11 -4.67 -48.33
C LEU A 354 -42.80 -4.70 -49.83
N ALA A 355 -41.75 -5.40 -50.24
CA ALA A 355 -41.40 -5.57 -51.65
C ALA A 355 -42.49 -6.32 -52.43
N ALA A 356 -42.99 -7.44 -51.88
CA ALA A 356 -44.08 -8.21 -52.50
C ALA A 356 -45.38 -7.40 -52.64
N ASN A 357 -45.73 -6.61 -51.61
CA ASN A 357 -46.88 -5.72 -51.65
C ASN A 357 -46.70 -4.61 -52.67
N THR A 358 -45.49 -4.05 -52.79
CA THR A 358 -45.17 -3.02 -53.78
C THR A 358 -45.35 -3.57 -55.19
N GLN A 359 -44.77 -4.73 -55.50
CA GLN A 359 -44.91 -5.40 -56.78
C GLN A 359 -46.38 -5.73 -57.11
N ARG A 360 -47.12 -6.31 -56.15
CA ARG A 360 -48.54 -6.60 -56.31
C ARG A 360 -49.36 -5.34 -56.59
N ASN A 361 -49.06 -4.24 -55.92
CA ASN A 361 -49.73 -2.96 -56.14
C ASN A 361 -49.40 -2.36 -57.51
N GLU A 362 -48.16 -2.50 -57.99
CA GLU A 362 -47.78 -2.11 -59.34
C GLU A 362 -48.52 -2.92 -60.41
N GLU A 363 -48.61 -4.24 -60.25
CA GLU A 363 -49.39 -5.11 -61.15
C GLU A 363 -50.88 -4.75 -61.15
N LEU A 364 -51.46 -4.47 -59.97
CA LEU A 364 -52.85 -4.03 -59.87
C LEU A 364 -53.06 -2.68 -60.55
N ARG A 365 -52.12 -1.74 -60.40
CA ARG A 365 -52.14 -0.44 -61.12
C ARG A 365 -52.05 -0.64 -62.62
N HIS A 366 -51.19 -1.54 -63.10
CA HIS A 366 -51.09 -1.85 -64.52
C HIS A 366 -52.40 -2.45 -65.06
N ARG A 367 -52.98 -3.44 -64.36
CA ARG A 367 -54.28 -4.02 -64.74
C ARG A 367 -55.40 -2.99 -64.74
N TYR A 368 -55.42 -2.10 -63.75
CA TYR A 368 -56.38 -1.01 -63.69
C TYR A 368 -56.21 -0.02 -64.84
N ASN A 369 -54.97 0.37 -65.16
CA ASN A 369 -54.69 1.26 -66.28
C ASN A 369 -55.09 0.63 -67.62
N ASN A 370 -54.85 -0.66 -67.82
CA ASN A 370 -55.31 -1.39 -69.00
C ASN A 370 -56.83 -1.42 -69.08
N LEU A 371 -57.52 -1.73 -67.98
CA LEU A 371 -58.98 -1.71 -67.93
C LEU A 371 -59.52 -0.32 -68.26
N LYS A 372 -58.90 0.73 -67.70
CA LYS A 372 -59.27 2.12 -67.99
C LYS A 372 -59.07 2.46 -69.46
N ALA A 373 -57.93 2.08 -70.06
CA ALA A 373 -57.67 2.30 -71.48
C ALA A 373 -58.68 1.57 -72.37
N ASP A 374 -59.07 0.34 -72.03
CA ASP A 374 -60.12 -0.43 -72.73
C ASP A 374 -61.49 0.26 -72.60
N GLU A 375 -61.85 0.75 -71.42
CA GLU A 375 -63.10 1.47 -71.20
C GLU A 375 -63.13 2.82 -71.93
N ASP A 376 -62.04 3.57 -71.92
CA ASP A 376 -61.87 4.83 -72.65
C ASP A 376 -61.95 4.57 -74.17
N PHE A 377 -61.33 3.49 -74.66
CA PHE A 377 -61.42 3.08 -76.06
C PHE A 377 -62.86 2.73 -76.46
N LYS A 378 -63.58 1.97 -75.63
CA LYS A 378 -65.00 1.64 -75.86
C LYS A 378 -65.86 2.91 -75.86
N ALA A 379 -65.61 3.87 -74.96
CA ALA A 379 -66.35 5.12 -74.93
C ALA A 379 -66.17 5.93 -76.21
N GLN A 380 -64.97 5.92 -76.79
CA GLN A 380 -64.65 6.66 -78.01
C GLN A 380 -65.11 5.95 -79.30
N ASN A 381 -65.05 4.61 -79.34
CA ASN A 381 -65.19 3.84 -80.57
C ASN A 381 -66.42 2.91 -80.63
N CYS A 382 -67.18 2.80 -79.54
CA CYS A 382 -68.33 1.91 -79.45
C CYS A 382 -69.62 2.65 -79.09
N ARG A 383 -70.74 2.11 -79.58
CA ARG A 383 -72.09 2.58 -79.30
C ARG A 383 -73.01 1.43 -78.93
N LEU A 384 -74.14 1.73 -78.32
CA LEU A 384 -75.14 0.74 -77.90
C LEU A 384 -76.17 0.50 -79.00
N CYS A 385 -76.41 -0.77 -79.34
CA CYS A 385 -77.50 -1.15 -80.23
C CYS A 385 -78.84 -0.63 -79.67
N PRO A 386 -79.65 0.12 -80.43
CA PRO A 386 -80.90 0.69 -79.93
C PRO A 386 -81.89 -0.36 -79.41
N TYR A 387 -81.83 -1.58 -79.96
CA TYR A 387 -82.81 -2.64 -79.70
C TYR A 387 -82.43 -3.57 -78.55
N CYS A 388 -81.18 -4.02 -78.49
CA CYS A 388 -80.72 -4.99 -77.47
C CYS A 388 -79.68 -4.43 -76.50
N LYS A 389 -79.29 -3.16 -76.66
CA LYS A 389 -78.30 -2.45 -75.82
C LYS A 389 -76.92 -3.10 -75.77
N ARG A 390 -76.61 -4.00 -76.71
CA ARG A 390 -75.27 -4.57 -76.85
C ARG A 390 -74.28 -3.54 -77.38
N VAL A 391 -73.05 -3.57 -76.88
CA VAL A 391 -71.94 -2.72 -77.33
C VAL A 391 -71.49 -3.17 -78.73
N VAL A 392 -71.43 -2.24 -79.67
CA VAL A 392 -71.00 -2.46 -81.07
C VAL A 392 -69.87 -1.49 -81.41
N GLN A 393 -68.75 -2.04 -81.88
CA GLN A 393 -67.58 -1.28 -82.36
C GLN A 393 -67.73 -0.92 -83.84
N HIS A 394 -67.34 0.29 -84.22
CA HIS A 394 -67.25 0.67 -85.64
C HIS A 394 -65.89 0.25 -86.22
N MET A 395 -65.90 -0.59 -87.26
CA MET A 395 -64.69 -1.08 -87.92
C MET A 395 -64.32 -0.28 -89.19
N GLY A 396 -64.98 0.86 -89.41
CA GLY A 396 -64.86 1.67 -90.63
C GLY A 396 -65.88 1.30 -91.71
N GLY A 397 -66.13 2.21 -92.65
CA GLY A 397 -67.08 2.03 -93.74
C GLY A 397 -68.38 2.81 -93.58
N CYS A 398 -69.51 2.14 -93.85
CA CYS A 398 -70.85 2.73 -93.86
C CYS A 398 -71.46 2.78 -92.45
N SER A 399 -72.13 3.89 -92.08
CA SER A 399 -72.84 4.03 -90.80
C SER A 399 -74.03 3.08 -90.63
N SER A 400 -74.50 2.43 -91.70
CA SER A 400 -75.57 1.43 -91.64
C SER A 400 -75.03 0.06 -91.21
N MET A 401 -75.25 -0.29 -89.94
CA MET A 401 -74.72 -1.50 -89.31
C MET A 401 -75.82 -2.52 -89.01
N VAL A 402 -75.48 -3.81 -88.96
CA VAL A 402 -76.38 -4.90 -88.51
C VAL A 402 -75.84 -5.47 -87.21
N CYS A 403 -76.64 -5.42 -86.14
CA CYS A 403 -76.17 -5.88 -84.82
C CYS A 403 -75.85 -7.40 -84.84
N GLY A 404 -74.56 -7.74 -84.72
CA GLY A 404 -74.06 -9.12 -84.70
C GLY A 404 -73.65 -9.70 -86.06
N ARG A 405 -73.56 -8.89 -87.13
CA ARG A 405 -73.07 -9.34 -88.45
C ARG A 405 -72.18 -8.30 -89.10
N ASN A 406 -71.13 -8.74 -89.78
CA ASN A 406 -70.36 -7.89 -90.69
C ASN A 406 -71.19 -7.59 -91.94
N TYR A 407 -71.10 -6.35 -92.44
CA TYR A 407 -71.84 -5.90 -93.62
C TYR A 407 -71.49 -6.73 -94.88
N HIS A 408 -70.27 -7.28 -94.96
CA HIS A 408 -69.78 -8.09 -96.07
C HIS A 408 -69.99 -9.61 -95.91
N GLY A 409 -70.66 -10.08 -94.84
CA GLY A 409 -70.83 -11.50 -94.56
C GLY A 409 -69.52 -12.19 -94.12
N GLY A 410 -69.64 -13.31 -93.41
CA GLY A 410 -68.49 -14.11 -92.94
C GLY A 410 -68.51 -14.36 -91.43
N ASP A 411 -68.65 -13.31 -90.63
CA ASP A 411 -68.69 -13.44 -89.16
C ASP A 411 -70.10 -13.18 -88.63
N GLN A 412 -70.71 -14.21 -88.02
CA GLN A 412 -71.96 -14.10 -87.28
C GLN A 412 -71.65 -14.13 -85.79
N GLN A 413 -71.66 -12.95 -85.18
CA GLN A 413 -71.52 -12.77 -83.74
C GLN A 413 -72.89 -12.79 -83.07
N SER A 414 -72.91 -12.93 -81.74
CA SER A 414 -74.17 -12.81 -81.00
C SER A 414 -74.69 -11.37 -81.06
N GLY A 415 -75.86 -11.17 -81.67
CA GLY A 415 -76.53 -9.87 -81.79
C GLY A 415 -78.00 -10.08 -82.18
N CYS A 416 -78.81 -9.03 -82.10
CA CYS A 416 -80.25 -9.16 -82.40
C CYS A 416 -80.56 -9.18 -83.90
N GLY A 417 -79.55 -9.03 -84.76
CA GLY A 417 -79.69 -9.07 -86.22
C GLY A 417 -80.44 -7.89 -86.83
N LYS A 418 -80.79 -6.86 -86.05
CA LYS A 418 -81.51 -5.67 -86.54
C LYS A 418 -80.54 -4.63 -87.11
N ASN A 419 -80.99 -3.93 -88.14
CA ASN A 419 -80.25 -2.83 -88.77
C ASN A 419 -80.43 -1.54 -87.96
N PHE A 420 -79.38 -0.74 -87.85
CA PHE A 420 -79.42 0.58 -87.21
C PHE A 420 -78.34 1.50 -87.79
N ASN A 421 -78.54 2.81 -87.65
CA ASN A 421 -77.52 3.82 -87.97
C ASN A 421 -76.58 3.99 -86.77
N TRP A 422 -75.28 3.80 -86.99
CA TRP A 422 -74.26 3.92 -85.96
C TRP A 422 -74.17 5.36 -85.42
N ASP A 423 -74.23 6.38 -86.28
CA ASP A 423 -74.04 7.78 -85.87
C ASP A 423 -75.14 8.29 -84.93
N GLU A 424 -76.36 7.76 -85.09
CA GLU A 424 -77.53 8.09 -84.27
C GLU A 424 -77.63 7.24 -83.00
N ALA A 425 -76.82 6.18 -82.87
CA ALA A 425 -76.88 5.28 -81.72
C ALA A 425 -76.27 5.93 -80.47
N GLN A 426 -76.84 5.59 -79.30
CA GLN A 426 -76.38 6.08 -77.99
C GLN A 426 -74.92 5.69 -77.75
N PRO A 427 -74.02 6.64 -77.43
CA PRO A 427 -72.64 6.33 -77.06
C PRO A 427 -72.53 5.40 -75.85
N TYR A 428 -71.49 4.57 -75.82
CA TYR A 428 -71.15 3.76 -74.65
C TYR A 428 -70.71 4.66 -73.47
N VAL A 429 -71.13 4.31 -72.25
CA VAL A 429 -70.71 5.00 -71.01
C VAL A 429 -69.89 4.01 -70.16
N PRO A 430 -68.63 4.33 -69.82
CA PRO A 430 -67.80 3.50 -68.96
C PRO A 430 -68.44 3.16 -67.62
N ILE A 431 -68.23 1.94 -67.15
CA ILE A 431 -68.75 1.49 -65.84
C ILE A 431 -67.80 1.91 -64.70
N THR A 432 -66.53 2.20 -65.00
CA THR A 432 -65.46 2.43 -64.02
C THR A 432 -65.27 3.91 -63.66
N ASN A 433 -66.23 4.52 -62.96
CA ASN A 433 -66.06 5.90 -62.44
C ASN A 433 -65.68 6.00 -60.97
N THR A 434 -65.48 4.88 -60.26
CA THR A 434 -65.01 4.93 -58.87
C THR A 434 -63.49 5.10 -58.86
N PRO A 435 -62.95 6.22 -58.33
CA PRO A 435 -61.52 6.35 -58.11
C PRO A 435 -61.08 5.24 -57.17
N VAL A 436 -60.04 4.49 -57.54
CA VAL A 436 -59.39 3.58 -56.59
C VAL A 436 -58.67 4.46 -55.58
N GLU A 437 -59.32 4.75 -54.45
CA GLU A 437 -58.65 5.38 -53.33
C GLU A 437 -57.43 4.53 -52.96
N GLN A 438 -56.28 5.21 -52.87
CA GLN A 438 -55.03 4.57 -52.48
C GLN A 438 -55.12 4.15 -51.01
N ILE A 439 -55.60 2.93 -50.76
CA ILE A 439 -55.51 2.31 -49.45
C ILE A 439 -54.02 2.13 -49.14
N LYS A 440 -53.44 3.07 -48.38
CA LYS A 440 -52.09 2.94 -47.82
C LYS A 440 -52.16 1.85 -46.75
N ASN A 441 -51.82 0.62 -47.15
CA ASN A 441 -51.55 -0.45 -46.19
C ASN A 441 -50.16 -0.19 -45.59
N ASP A 442 -50.09 0.71 -44.62
CA ASP A 442 -48.89 0.92 -43.81
C ASP A 442 -48.78 -0.28 -42.85
N LEU A 443 -48.10 -1.34 -43.30
CA LEU A 443 -47.69 -2.40 -42.38
C LEU A 443 -46.84 -1.75 -41.28
N PRO A 444 -47.22 -1.87 -40.00
CA PRO A 444 -46.45 -1.28 -38.91
C PRO A 444 -45.06 -1.92 -38.91
N ARG A 445 -44.03 -1.09 -39.04
CA ARG A 445 -42.64 -1.55 -38.97
C ARG A 445 -42.42 -2.20 -37.59
N PRO A 446 -41.78 -3.38 -37.51
CA PRO A 446 -41.47 -3.99 -36.22
C PRO A 446 -40.60 -3.04 -35.37
N GLU A 447 -41.16 -2.59 -34.25
CA GLU A 447 -40.47 -1.75 -33.26
C GLU A 447 -39.55 -2.61 -32.39
N ASN A 448 -38.31 -2.17 -32.19
CA ASN A 448 -37.42 -2.79 -31.22
C ASN A 448 -37.74 -2.29 -29.80
N LYS A 449 -38.87 -2.76 -29.24
CA LYS A 449 -39.40 -2.34 -27.92
C LYS A 449 -38.47 -2.65 -26.73
N GLN A 450 -37.33 -3.30 -26.96
CA GLN A 450 -36.39 -3.73 -25.92
C GLN A 450 -35.14 -2.85 -25.82
N ARG A 451 -35.03 -1.76 -26.59
CA ARG A 451 -33.89 -0.83 -26.46
C ARG A 451 -34.26 0.35 -25.58
N VAL A 452 -33.81 0.28 -24.33
CA VAL A 452 -33.74 1.46 -23.46
C VAL A 452 -32.71 2.42 -24.06
N VAL A 453 -33.13 3.65 -24.34
CA VAL A 453 -32.23 4.72 -24.79
C VAL A 453 -32.15 5.75 -23.69
N HIS A 454 -30.93 6.03 -23.23
CA HIS A 454 -30.66 7.10 -22.28
C HIS A 454 -30.44 8.40 -23.05
N ALA A 455 -31.54 9.08 -23.39
CA ALA A 455 -31.49 10.36 -24.09
C ALA A 455 -30.60 11.37 -23.34
N ASP A 456 -29.84 12.17 -24.09
CA ASP A 456 -28.91 13.20 -23.60
C ASP A 456 -27.69 12.69 -22.81
N ILE A 457 -27.48 11.37 -22.72
CA ILE A 457 -26.29 10.79 -22.11
C ILE A 457 -25.43 10.18 -23.20
N ARG A 458 -24.30 10.85 -23.50
CA ARG A 458 -23.32 10.39 -24.49
C ARG A 458 -22.29 9.47 -23.85
N CYS A 459 -21.98 8.39 -24.54
CA CYS A 459 -20.88 7.48 -24.17
C CYS A 459 -19.52 8.16 -24.38
N ASP A 460 -18.62 8.10 -23.41
CA ASP A 460 -17.26 8.67 -23.56
C ASP A 460 -16.38 7.89 -24.56
N GLY A 461 -16.75 6.66 -24.89
CA GLY A 461 -16.01 5.82 -25.84
C GLY A 461 -16.43 6.00 -27.30
N CYS A 462 -17.73 6.11 -27.59
CA CYS A 462 -18.24 6.24 -28.97
C CYS A 462 -18.95 7.55 -29.28
N HIS A 463 -19.15 8.42 -28.28
CA HIS A 463 -19.83 9.72 -28.36
C HIS A 463 -21.29 9.70 -28.82
N ASN A 464 -21.88 8.52 -29.01
CA ASN A 464 -23.31 8.36 -29.29
C ASN A 464 -24.12 8.26 -27.99
N ASP A 465 -25.44 8.44 -28.12
CA ASP A 465 -26.37 8.21 -27.02
C ASP A 465 -26.27 6.75 -26.53
N VAL A 466 -26.39 6.56 -25.23
CA VAL A 466 -26.26 5.24 -24.62
C VAL A 466 -27.53 4.42 -24.85
N GLU A 467 -27.41 3.37 -25.67
CA GLU A 467 -28.41 2.33 -25.84
C GLU A 467 -28.11 1.13 -24.94
N GLY A 468 -29.15 0.56 -24.31
CA GLY A 468 -29.05 -0.60 -23.44
C GLY A 468 -28.61 -0.24 -22.02
N ILE A 469 -27.63 -0.98 -21.48
CA ILE A 469 -27.12 -0.72 -20.12
C ILE A 469 -26.18 0.48 -20.13
N LEU A 470 -26.45 1.43 -19.23
CA LEU A 470 -25.57 2.56 -18.94
C LEU A 470 -24.59 2.19 -17.82
N PHE A 471 -23.29 2.30 -18.11
CA PHE A 471 -22.20 2.07 -17.17
C PHE A 471 -21.63 3.39 -16.68
N SER A 472 -22.01 3.81 -15.47
CA SER A 472 -21.50 5.04 -14.86
C SER A 472 -20.37 4.71 -13.89
N CYS A 473 -19.15 5.18 -14.16
CA CYS A 473 -18.03 4.94 -13.25
C CYS A 473 -18.28 5.67 -11.92
N ILE A 474 -18.11 4.97 -10.79
CA ILE A 474 -18.27 5.61 -9.49
C ILE A 474 -17.03 6.42 -9.09
N HIS A 475 -15.86 6.09 -9.64
CA HIS A 475 -14.57 6.71 -9.27
C HIS A 475 -14.15 7.88 -10.15
N CYS A 476 -14.85 8.11 -11.27
CA CYS A 476 -14.58 9.22 -12.16
C CYS A 476 -15.68 10.28 -12.07
N PRO A 477 -15.37 11.58 -12.27
CA PRO A 477 -16.38 12.64 -12.23
C PRO A 477 -17.46 12.47 -13.32
N SER A 478 -17.02 12.16 -14.53
CA SER A 478 -17.87 12.15 -15.73
C SER A 478 -17.94 10.81 -16.47
N LEU A 479 -17.06 9.84 -16.18
CA LEU A 479 -16.86 8.68 -17.04
C LEU A 479 -18.10 7.78 -17.15
N ILE A 480 -18.60 7.63 -18.37
CA ILE A 480 -19.79 6.89 -18.75
C ILE A 480 -19.51 6.08 -20.01
N TYR A 481 -19.89 4.80 -20.00
CA TYR A 481 -19.85 3.94 -21.18
C TYR A 481 -21.20 3.32 -21.49
N CYS A 482 -21.46 3.09 -22.78
CA CYS A 482 -22.52 2.19 -23.23
C CYS A 482 -22.07 0.73 -23.16
N GLU A 483 -23.01 -0.20 -23.28
CA GLU A 483 -22.74 -1.64 -23.27
C GLU A 483 -21.66 -2.07 -24.27
N LYS A 484 -21.62 -1.46 -25.47
CA LYS A 484 -20.62 -1.79 -26.50
C LYS A 484 -19.22 -1.28 -26.16
N CYS A 485 -19.12 -0.13 -25.51
CA CYS A 485 -17.85 0.51 -25.18
C CYS A 485 -17.28 0.01 -23.86
N GLU A 486 -18.12 -0.41 -22.91
CA GLU A 486 -17.67 -0.93 -21.61
C GLU A 486 -16.56 -1.96 -21.77
N GLN A 487 -16.76 -2.99 -22.60
CA GLN A 487 -15.78 -4.05 -22.75
C GLN A 487 -14.49 -3.58 -23.44
N ARG A 488 -14.59 -2.74 -24.47
CA ARG A 488 -13.43 -2.26 -25.24
C ARG A 488 -12.59 -1.28 -24.43
N CYS A 489 -13.26 -0.31 -23.81
CA CYS A 489 -12.63 0.81 -23.13
C CYS A 489 -12.16 0.43 -21.73
N THR A 490 -12.83 -0.50 -21.02
CA THR A 490 -12.33 -0.98 -19.72
C THR A 490 -10.99 -1.71 -19.87
N LEU A 491 -10.81 -2.48 -20.95
CA LEU A 491 -9.54 -3.17 -21.24
C LEU A 491 -8.45 -2.18 -21.64
N ALA A 492 -8.70 -1.31 -22.62
CA ALA A 492 -7.72 -0.33 -23.09
C ALA A 492 -7.31 0.67 -21.99
N HIS A 493 -8.28 1.19 -21.24
CA HIS A 493 -8.00 2.14 -20.17
C HIS A 493 -7.28 1.45 -18.99
N SER A 494 -7.53 0.16 -18.74
CA SER A 494 -6.82 -0.57 -17.69
C SER A 494 -5.33 -0.76 -17.97
N GLU A 495 -4.89 -0.80 -19.23
CA GLU A 495 -3.46 -0.89 -19.58
C GLU A 495 -2.72 0.42 -19.34
N GLU A 496 -3.28 1.55 -19.78
CA GLU A 496 -2.73 2.88 -19.50
C GLU A 496 -2.68 3.17 -17.99
N LEU A 497 -3.72 2.75 -17.25
CA LEU A 497 -3.77 2.91 -15.80
C LEU A 497 -2.83 1.94 -15.09
N ARG A 498 -2.63 0.71 -15.56
CA ARG A 498 -1.62 -0.21 -15.03
C ARG A 498 -0.21 0.37 -15.16
N GLN A 499 0.11 0.97 -16.30
CA GLN A 499 1.39 1.66 -16.49
C GLN A 499 1.56 2.85 -15.53
N GLN A 500 0.46 3.52 -15.18
CA GLN A 500 0.46 4.64 -14.24
C GLN A 500 0.19 4.23 -12.77
N LYS A 501 0.15 2.92 -12.44
CA LYS A 501 -0.31 2.39 -11.13
C LYS A 501 -1.65 2.97 -10.65
N LYS A 502 -2.50 3.40 -11.58
CA LYS A 502 -3.81 3.97 -11.29
C LYS A 502 -4.87 2.89 -11.11
N GLN A 503 -5.89 3.28 -10.38
CA GLN A 503 -6.89 2.43 -9.74
C GLN A 503 -7.87 1.80 -10.76
N GLN A 504 -8.45 0.65 -10.41
CA GLN A 504 -9.43 -0.06 -11.24
C GLN A 504 -10.78 0.70 -11.26
N HIS A 505 -11.43 0.77 -12.42
CA HIS A 505 -12.76 1.34 -12.52
C HIS A 505 -13.83 0.36 -12.05
N VAL A 506 -14.76 0.87 -11.24
CA VAL A 506 -15.99 0.21 -10.85
C VAL A 506 -17.15 0.99 -11.46
N PHE A 507 -18.09 0.29 -12.09
CA PHE A 507 -19.23 0.91 -12.75
C PHE A 507 -20.53 0.52 -12.05
N GLN A 508 -21.39 1.52 -11.86
CA GLN A 508 -22.79 1.32 -11.54
C GLN A 508 -23.56 1.01 -12.84
N LEU A 509 -24.29 -0.10 -12.84
CA LEU A 509 -25.15 -0.51 -13.95
C LEU A 509 -26.52 0.14 -13.80
N ILE A 510 -26.96 0.87 -14.82
CA ILE A 510 -28.26 1.51 -14.87
C ILE A 510 -28.98 0.93 -16.08
N THR A 511 -30.07 0.19 -15.83
CA THR A 511 -30.85 -0.53 -16.85
C THR A 511 -32.17 0.16 -17.17
N THR A 512 -32.61 1.10 -16.34
CA THR A 512 -33.84 1.87 -16.52
C THR A 512 -33.49 3.26 -17.03
N PRO A 513 -34.30 3.85 -17.93
CA PRO A 513 -34.18 5.26 -18.29
C PRO A 513 -34.69 6.11 -17.11
N GLU A 514 -34.01 6.03 -15.97
CA GLU A 514 -34.25 6.93 -14.85
C GLU A 514 -33.71 8.31 -15.23
N VAL A 515 -34.49 9.34 -14.89
CA VAL A 515 -34.18 10.76 -15.05
C VAL A 515 -33.05 11.12 -14.08
N LEU A 516 -31.83 10.68 -14.35
CA LEU A 516 -30.68 10.85 -13.46
C LEU A 516 -30.11 12.28 -13.43
N TYR A 517 -30.77 13.27 -14.07
CA TYR A 517 -30.18 14.60 -14.27
C TYR A 517 -31.10 15.82 -14.13
N THR A 518 -32.20 15.77 -13.37
CA THR A 518 -32.99 17.00 -13.09
C THR A 518 -32.37 17.98 -12.08
N ARG A 519 -31.10 17.81 -11.63
CA ARG A 519 -30.54 18.64 -10.54
C ARG A 519 -29.25 19.43 -10.77
N ARG A 520 -28.71 19.54 -11.99
CA ARG A 520 -27.52 20.40 -12.25
C ARG A 520 -27.60 21.22 -13.55
N ARG A 521 -28.60 22.09 -13.64
CA ARG A 521 -28.53 23.36 -14.37
C ARG A 521 -29.17 24.45 -13.51
N ARG A 522 -28.46 24.86 -12.46
CA ARG A 522 -28.55 26.18 -11.85
C ARG A 522 -27.16 26.57 -11.40
#